data_AF-A0A6N3G6H7-F1
#
_entry.id   AF-A0A6N3G6H7-F1
#
_cell.length_a   1.000
_cell.length_b   1.000
_cell.length_c   1.000
_cell.angle_alpha   90.00
_cell.angle_beta   90.00
_cell.angle_gamma   90.00
#
_symmetry.space_group_name_H-M   'P 1'
#
loop_
_entity.id
_entity.type
_entity.pdbx_description
1 polymer ?
#
loop_
_entity_poly.entity_id
_entity_poly.type
_entity_poly.pdbx_seq_one_letter_code
_entity_poly.pdbx_strand_id
1 'polypeptide(L)'
;MKNQKKSLLEWVNTHKKKLMLAGICVSTLIAIILFSKNRATIESYWFSLEQLLEKSKPTSKPITYSPIIESSASNVPTEIISDNIIPFAKAPHHVCEHIRTLPNGYKASTAKLEFAKNAGIDLLPGQTIVNAYTTGGIAV
;
A
#
# COMPACT_ATOMS: atom_id res chain seq x y z
N MET A 1 17.51 -19.46 -16.17
CA MET A 1 17.74 -18.00 -16.25
C MET A 1 18.88 -17.55 -17.18
N LYS A 2 19.95 -18.33 -17.41
CA LYS A 2 21.09 -17.91 -18.26
C LYS A 2 20.75 -17.73 -19.77
N ASN A 3 19.81 -18.53 -20.28
CA ASN A 3 19.43 -18.48 -21.71
C ASN A 3 18.58 -17.25 -22.08
N GLN A 4 17.75 -16.76 -21.13
CA GLN A 4 16.93 -15.56 -21.32
C GLN A 4 17.78 -14.30 -21.52
N LYS A 5 18.89 -14.18 -20.77
CA LYS A 5 19.81 -13.03 -20.89
C LYS A 5 20.48 -12.95 -22.27
N LYS A 6 20.82 -14.09 -22.87
CA LYS A 6 21.41 -14.15 -24.22
C LYS A 6 20.40 -13.71 -25.29
N SER A 7 19.15 -14.18 -25.17
CA SER A 7 18.06 -13.80 -26.07
C SER A 7 17.74 -12.30 -26.02
N LEU A 8 17.73 -11.68 -24.83
CA LEU A 8 17.54 -10.23 -24.71
C LEU A 8 18.72 -9.44 -25.31
N LEU A 9 19.96 -9.91 -25.12
CA LEU A 9 21.14 -9.26 -25.71
C LEU A 9 21.11 -9.29 -27.25
N GLU A 10 20.77 -10.44 -27.84
CA GLU A 10 20.60 -10.54 -29.30
C GLU A 10 19.47 -9.64 -29.80
N TRP A 11 18.35 -9.58 -29.09
CA TRP A 11 17.23 -8.71 -29.43
C TRP A 11 17.63 -7.23 -29.42
N VAL A 12 18.32 -6.77 -28.37
CA VAL A 12 18.82 -5.39 -28.26
C VAL A 12 19.81 -5.10 -29.37
N ASN A 13 20.70 -6.03 -29.70
CA ASN A 13 21.71 -5.83 -30.73
C ASN A 13 21.10 -5.71 -32.14
N THR A 14 20.02 -6.45 -32.40
CA THR A 14 19.22 -6.34 -33.62
C THR A 14 18.43 -5.02 -33.69
N HIS A 15 17.92 -4.53 -32.56
CA HIS A 15 17.06 -3.34 -32.51
C HIS A 15 17.77 -2.04 -32.08
N LYS A 16 19.10 -2.06 -31.86
CA LYS A 16 19.88 -0.93 -31.32
C LYS A 16 19.62 0.41 -31.99
N LYS A 17 19.47 0.44 -33.33
CA LYS A 17 19.20 1.69 -34.07
C LYS A 17 17.83 2.28 -33.73
N LYS A 18 16.79 1.43 -33.64
CA LYS A 18 15.45 1.84 -33.23
C LYS A 18 15.41 2.24 -31.76
N LEU A 19 16.17 1.54 -30.91
CA LEU A 19 16.30 1.86 -29.49
C LEU A 19 16.98 3.23 -29.28
N MET A 20 18.03 3.53 -30.03
CA MET A 20 18.67 4.85 -29.98
C MET A 20 17.71 5.95 -30.45
N LEU A 21 16.99 5.74 -31.56
CA LEU A 21 16.03 6.71 -32.06
C LEU A 21 14.89 6.96 -31.04
N ALA A 22 14.33 5.90 -30.45
CA ALA A 22 13.33 6.01 -29.40
C ALA A 22 13.88 6.74 -28.17
N GLY A 23 15.11 6.43 -27.76
CA GLY A 23 15.79 7.11 -26.67
C GLY A 23 15.96 8.61 -26.91
N ILE A 24 16.35 8.99 -28.13
CA ILE A 24 16.50 10.40 -28.54
C ILE A 24 15.15 11.11 -28.57
N CYS A 25 14.09 10.47 -29.07
CA CYS A 25 12.74 11.04 -29.08
C CYS A 25 12.21 11.29 -27.66
N VAL A 26 12.40 10.32 -26.75
CA VAL A 26 11.96 10.47 -25.37
C VAL A 26 12.78 11.54 -24.64
N SER A 27 14.10 11.56 -24.83
CA SER A 27 14.97 12.54 -24.17
C SER A 27 14.71 13.97 -24.65
N THR A 28 14.45 14.17 -25.94
CA THR A 28 14.07 15.50 -26.48
C THR A 28 12.74 15.99 -25.92
N LEU A 29 11.73 15.12 -25.81
CA LEU A 29 10.45 15.49 -25.20
C LEU A 29 10.62 15.93 -23.73
N ILE A 30 11.40 15.18 -22.95
CA ILE A 30 11.70 15.52 -21.55
C ILE A 30 12.45 16.85 -21.47
N ALA A 31 13.42 17.09 -22.34
CA ALA A 31 14.17 18.33 -22.39
C ALA A 31 13.27 19.54 -22.70
N ILE A 32 12.31 19.40 -23.62
CA ILE A 32 11.32 20.44 -23.95
C ILE A 32 10.46 20.76 -22.72
N ILE A 33 10.00 19.73 -22.01
CA ILE A 33 9.17 19.89 -20.81
C ILE A 33 9.96 20.62 -19.70
N LEU A 34 11.23 20.25 -19.48
CA LEU A 34 12.11 20.90 -18.49
C LEU A 34 12.54 22.31 -18.90
N PHE A 35 12.68 22.57 -20.20
CA PHE A 35 13.05 23.89 -20.71
C PHE A 35 11.87 24.87 -20.68
N SER A 36 10.63 24.36 -20.74
CA SER A 36 9.43 25.17 -20.63
C SER A 36 9.40 25.97 -19.32
N LYS A 37 8.77 27.15 -19.36
CA LYS A 37 8.62 28.10 -18.23
C LYS A 37 7.95 27.50 -16.98
N ASN A 38 7.40 26.29 -17.08
CA ASN A 38 6.78 25.55 -15.97
C ASN A 38 7.80 24.90 -15.00
N ARG A 39 9.06 25.35 -15.00
CA ARG A 39 10.10 24.87 -14.08
C ARG A 39 9.66 24.91 -12.62
N ALA A 40 8.96 25.96 -12.20
CA ALA A 40 8.45 26.10 -10.83
C ALA A 40 7.48 24.96 -10.44
N THR A 41 6.62 24.53 -11.37
CA THR A 41 5.70 23.42 -11.13
C THR A 41 6.45 22.10 -11.05
N ILE A 42 7.46 21.89 -11.90
CA ILE A 42 8.30 20.68 -11.89
C ILE A 42 9.11 20.59 -10.60
N GLU A 43 9.68 21.70 -10.11
CA GLU A 43 10.37 21.73 -8.82
C GLU A 43 9.45 21.39 -7.66
N SER A 44 8.19 21.86 -7.67
CA SER A 44 7.21 21.50 -6.63
C SER A 44 6.89 20.00 -6.61
N TYR A 45 6.78 19.37 -7.78
CA TYR A 45 6.59 17.93 -7.88
C TYR A 45 7.85 17.16 -7.47
N TRP A 46 9.03 17.65 -7.83
CA TRP A 46 10.30 17.08 -7.42
C TRP A 46 10.47 17.13 -5.90
N PHE A 47 10.22 18.28 -5.27
CA PHE A 47 10.24 18.45 -3.82
C PHE A 47 9.22 17.56 -3.10
N SER A 48 8.03 17.39 -3.68
CA SER A 48 7.02 16.47 -3.14
C SER A 48 7.48 15.01 -3.23
N LEU A 49 8.18 14.65 -4.31
CA LEU A 49 8.75 13.32 -4.50
C LEU A 49 9.92 13.05 -3.56
N GLU A 50 10.82 14.03 -3.37
CA GLU A 50 11.91 13.96 -2.40
C GLU A 50 11.37 13.79 -0.98
N GLN A 51 10.31 14.52 -0.61
CA GLN A 51 9.64 14.33 0.68
C GLN A 51 9.04 12.94 0.83
N LEU A 52 8.45 12.38 -0.22
CA LEU A 52 7.95 11.00 -0.19
C LEU A 52 9.09 9.99 -0.06
N LEU A 53 10.21 10.23 -0.74
CA LEU A 53 11.39 9.38 -0.65
C LEU A 53 12.05 9.49 0.74
N GLU A 54 12.12 10.68 1.31
CA GLU A 54 12.67 10.93 2.66
C GLU A 54 11.76 10.36 3.75
N LYS A 55 10.43 10.45 3.58
CA LYS A 55 9.45 9.78 4.44
C LYS A 55 9.49 8.26 4.30
N SER A 56 9.90 7.74 3.14
CA SER A 56 10.10 6.31 2.89
C SER A 56 11.49 5.80 3.28
N LYS A 57 12.44 6.71 3.55
CA LYS A 57 13.73 6.35 4.11
C LYS A 57 13.44 5.72 5.46
N PRO A 58 13.77 4.42 5.68
CA PRO A 58 13.61 3.83 6.99
C PRO A 58 14.55 4.62 7.89
N THR A 59 13.98 5.54 8.66
CA THR A 59 14.63 6.05 9.83
C THR A 59 15.03 4.79 10.60
N SER A 60 16.33 4.52 10.60
CA SER A 60 16.99 3.67 11.57
C SER A 60 16.82 4.31 12.94
N LYS A 61 15.58 4.46 13.40
CA LYS A 61 15.27 4.32 14.79
C LYS A 61 15.61 2.86 15.08
N PRO A 62 16.39 2.56 16.12
CA PRO A 62 16.50 1.18 16.55
C PRO A 62 15.06 0.68 16.69
N ILE A 63 14.72 -0.33 15.89
CA ILE A 63 13.61 -1.18 16.25
C ILE A 63 14.09 -1.75 17.57
N THR A 64 13.64 -1.19 18.70
CA THR A 64 13.64 -1.94 19.94
C THR A 64 12.75 -3.11 19.64
N TYR A 65 13.37 -4.22 19.24
CA TYR A 65 12.78 -5.53 19.29
C TYR A 65 12.36 -5.72 20.74
N SER A 66 11.10 -5.42 21.05
CA SER A 66 10.49 -6.03 22.23
C SER A 66 10.54 -7.53 21.94
N PRO A 67 11.07 -8.33 22.87
CA PRO A 67 11.51 -9.68 22.56
C PRO A 67 10.37 -10.50 21.98
N ILE A 68 10.73 -11.28 20.97
CA ILE A 68 9.98 -12.42 20.49
C ILE A 68 9.70 -13.28 21.72
N ILE A 69 8.47 -13.28 22.22
CA ILE A 69 8.05 -14.38 23.07
C ILE A 69 7.48 -15.40 22.10
N GLU A 70 8.38 -16.29 21.70
CA GLU A 70 8.03 -17.60 21.17
C GLU A 70 7.02 -18.24 22.10
N SER A 71 6.03 -18.85 21.46
CA SER A 71 5.22 -19.94 21.97
C SER A 71 5.96 -20.76 23.03
N SER A 72 5.53 -20.63 24.28
CA SER A 72 5.75 -21.68 25.26
C SER A 72 4.45 -21.91 26.01
N ALA A 73 3.84 -23.06 25.70
CA ALA A 73 2.76 -23.62 26.48
C ALA A 73 3.29 -23.94 27.87
N SER A 74 2.76 -23.30 28.92
CA SER A 74 2.80 -23.88 30.27
C SER A 74 1.97 -23.06 31.26
N ASN A 75 0.85 -23.68 31.63
CA ASN A 75 0.35 -23.80 33.00
C ASN A 75 -0.15 -22.55 33.73
N VAL A 76 -1.49 -22.47 33.74
CA VAL A 76 -2.36 -21.79 34.70
C VAL A 76 -1.89 -22.06 36.14
N PRO A 77 -1.85 -21.01 36.99
CA PRO A 77 -2.47 -21.13 38.30
C PRO A 77 -3.63 -20.14 38.40
N THR A 78 -4.80 -20.72 38.64
CA THR A 78 -6.01 -20.07 39.11
C THR A 78 -5.69 -19.37 40.42
N GLU A 79 -5.69 -18.04 40.44
CA GLU A 79 -6.10 -17.30 41.63
C GLU A 79 -7.06 -16.19 41.24
N ILE A 80 -8.24 -16.31 41.82
CA ILE A 80 -9.38 -15.43 41.70
C ILE A 80 -9.03 -14.17 42.49
N ILE A 81 -8.80 -13.05 41.81
CA ILE A 81 -8.86 -11.73 42.43
C ILE A 81 -9.89 -10.93 41.65
N SER A 82 -11.01 -10.70 42.33
CA SER A 82 -12.07 -9.82 41.92
C SER A 82 -11.50 -8.41 41.78
N ASP A 83 -11.24 -7.94 40.56
CA ASP A 83 -11.01 -6.52 40.32
C ASP A 83 -11.55 -6.13 38.93
N ASN A 84 -12.40 -5.10 38.95
CA ASN A 84 -12.94 -4.32 37.83
C ASN A 84 -12.43 -4.71 36.44
N ILE A 85 -13.35 -5.20 35.59
CA ILE A 85 -13.15 -5.25 34.14
C ILE A 85 -13.01 -3.79 33.68
N ILE A 86 -11.77 -3.30 33.57
CA ILE A 86 -11.51 -2.03 32.89
C ILE A 86 -11.83 -2.29 31.42
N PRO A 87 -12.89 -1.69 30.83
CA PRO A 87 -13.12 -1.85 29.41
C PRO A 87 -11.86 -1.32 28.71
N PHE A 88 -11.24 -2.15 27.88
CA PHE A 88 -10.07 -1.78 27.10
C PHE A 88 -10.40 -0.52 26.30
N ALA A 89 -9.96 0.63 26.80
CA ALA A 89 -10.24 1.93 26.20
C ALA A 89 -9.36 2.08 24.96
N LYS A 90 -9.88 1.62 23.81
CA LYS A 90 -9.21 1.82 22.53
C LYS A 90 -9.42 3.27 22.11
N ALA A 91 -8.34 4.02 21.93
CA ALA A 91 -8.42 5.38 21.39
C ALA A 91 -9.18 5.38 20.04
N PRO A 92 -10.10 6.34 19.82
CA PRO A 92 -10.77 6.48 18.53
C PRO A 92 -9.73 6.61 17.41
N HIS A 93 -9.88 5.79 16.37
CA HIS A 93 -9.06 5.85 15.17
C HIS A 93 -9.92 5.62 13.93
N HIS A 94 -9.49 6.26 12.85
CA HIS A 94 -10.16 6.20 11.57
C HIS A 94 -9.75 4.92 10.81
N VAL A 95 -10.73 4.17 10.34
CA VAL A 95 -10.57 3.02 9.46
C VAL A 95 -10.94 3.45 8.05
N CYS A 96 -9.97 3.34 7.14
CA CYS A 96 -10.17 3.69 5.74
C CYS A 96 -11.04 2.66 5.00
N GLU A 97 -11.64 3.12 3.91
CA GLU A 97 -12.34 2.25 2.98
C GLU A 97 -11.38 1.21 2.39
N HIS A 98 -11.82 -0.06 2.34
CA HIS A 98 -11.01 -1.15 1.81
C HIS A 98 -11.87 -2.31 1.32
N ILE A 99 -11.29 -3.14 0.46
CA ILE A 99 -11.89 -4.39 0.00
C ILE A 99 -11.56 -5.47 1.03
N ARG A 100 -12.58 -6.24 1.43
CA ARG A 100 -12.39 -7.44 2.26
C ARG A 100 -12.94 -8.69 1.59
N THR A 101 -12.33 -9.83 1.90
CA THR A 101 -12.84 -11.15 1.51
C THR A 101 -13.91 -11.60 2.51
N LEU A 102 -15.06 -12.03 2.00
CA LEU A 102 -16.12 -12.62 2.80
C LEU A 102 -15.85 -14.11 3.04
N PRO A 103 -16.37 -14.68 4.14
CA PRO A 103 -16.32 -16.12 4.38
C PRO A 103 -16.97 -16.92 3.24
N ASN A 104 -16.59 -18.18 3.11
CA ASN A 104 -17.10 -19.06 2.05
C ASN A 104 -18.64 -19.10 2.08
N GLY A 105 -19.25 -18.93 0.90
CA GLY A 105 -20.70 -18.92 0.72
C GLY A 105 -21.38 -17.55 0.90
N TYR A 106 -20.69 -16.56 1.47
CA TYR A 106 -21.23 -15.20 1.60
C TYR A 106 -20.99 -14.37 0.34
N LYS A 107 -21.96 -13.51 0.01
CA LYS A 107 -21.91 -12.59 -1.13
C LYS A 107 -22.09 -11.16 -0.64
N ALA A 108 -21.49 -10.20 -1.34
CA ALA A 108 -21.75 -8.80 -1.09
C ALA A 108 -23.22 -8.47 -1.36
N SER A 109 -23.79 -7.56 -0.57
CA SER A 109 -25.14 -7.05 -0.82
C SER A 109 -25.17 -6.21 -2.10
N THR A 110 -26.34 -6.12 -2.73
CA THR A 110 -26.53 -5.36 -3.98
C THR A 110 -26.05 -3.91 -3.86
N ALA A 111 -26.37 -3.24 -2.75
CA ALA A 111 -25.94 -1.87 -2.49
C ALA A 111 -24.40 -1.72 -2.46
N LYS A 112 -23.68 -2.73 -1.95
CA LYS A 112 -22.21 -2.71 -1.89
C LYS A 112 -21.58 -2.96 -3.26
N LEU A 113 -22.22 -3.78 -4.09
CA LEU A 113 -21.79 -4.01 -5.48
C LEU A 113 -22.00 -2.76 -6.33
N GLU A 114 -23.13 -2.08 -6.20
CA GLU A 114 -23.40 -0.81 -6.89
C GLU A 114 -22.44 0.29 -6.44
N PHE A 115 -22.19 0.41 -5.14
CA PHE A 115 -21.22 1.37 -4.61
C PHE A 115 -19.83 1.12 -5.19
N ALA A 116 -19.36 -0.14 -5.20
CA ALA A 116 -18.06 -0.48 -5.77
C ALA A 116 -18.00 -0.16 -7.28
N LYS A 117 -19.06 -0.49 -8.03
CA LYS A 117 -19.16 -0.17 -9.45
C LYS A 117 -19.10 1.34 -9.71
N ASN A 118 -19.81 2.13 -8.90
CA ASN A 118 -19.79 3.60 -8.99
C ASN A 118 -18.42 4.19 -8.63
N ALA A 119 -17.70 3.56 -7.69
CA ALA A 119 -16.33 3.91 -7.33
C ALA A 119 -15.29 3.43 -8.36
N GLY A 120 -15.70 2.73 -9.43
CA GLY A 120 -14.78 2.17 -10.43
C GLY A 120 -13.96 0.97 -9.91
N ILE A 121 -14.47 0.27 -8.90
CA ILE A 121 -13.82 -0.87 -8.25
C ILE A 121 -14.49 -2.17 -8.70
N ASP A 122 -13.73 -3.02 -9.37
CA ASP A 122 -14.16 -4.37 -9.76
C ASP A 122 -13.95 -5.37 -8.62
N LEU A 123 -15.04 -5.84 -8.00
CA LEU A 123 -15.00 -6.82 -6.92
C LEU A 123 -14.97 -8.27 -7.47
N LEU A 124 -14.06 -9.09 -6.96
CA LEU A 124 -14.04 -10.53 -7.26
C LEU A 124 -15.19 -11.26 -6.53
N PRO A 125 -15.57 -12.47 -7.00
CA PRO A 125 -16.56 -13.29 -6.31
C PRO A 125 -16.19 -13.53 -4.84
N GLY A 126 -17.09 -13.18 -3.92
CA GLY A 126 -16.85 -13.31 -2.48
C GLY A 126 -16.10 -12.13 -1.85
N GLN A 127 -15.90 -11.01 -2.55
CA GLN A 127 -15.40 -9.78 -1.97
C GLN A 127 -16.51 -8.76 -1.71
N THR A 128 -16.27 -7.83 -0.80
CA THR A 128 -17.12 -6.66 -0.56
C THR A 128 -16.29 -5.43 -0.25
N ILE A 129 -16.87 -4.26 -0.49
CA ILE A 129 -16.32 -2.97 -0.07
C ILE A 129 -16.79 -2.60 1.35
N VAL A 130 -15.86 -2.18 2.20
CA VAL A 130 -16.12 -1.64 3.54
C VAL A 130 -15.91 -0.14 3.48
N ASN A 131 -16.95 0.64 3.76
CA ASN A 131 -16.84 2.11 3.79
C ASN A 131 -15.99 2.56 4.97
N ALA A 132 -15.41 3.74 4.87
CA ALA A 132 -14.66 4.35 5.96
C ALA A 132 -15.55 4.57 7.19
N TYR A 133 -15.00 4.31 8.38
CA TYR A 133 -15.69 4.51 9.66
C TYR A 133 -14.68 4.80 10.78
N THR A 134 -15.13 5.43 11.84
CA THR A 134 -14.33 5.64 13.05
C THR A 134 -14.64 4.55 14.06
N THR A 135 -13.61 3.92 14.64
CA THR A 135 -13.76 2.85 15.63
C THR A 135 -12.90 3.11 16.86
N GLY A 136 -13.28 2.49 17.97
CA GLY A 136 -12.73 2.86 19.28
C GLY A 136 -13.52 4.01 19.90
N GLY A 137 -13.26 4.29 21.17
CA GLY A 137 -14.10 5.11 22.03
C GLY A 137 -14.62 4.33 23.23
N ILE A 138 -15.11 5.05 24.22
CA ILE A 138 -15.78 4.49 25.38
C ILE A 138 -17.15 4.03 24.90
N ALA A 139 -17.48 2.75 25.08
CA ALA A 139 -18.84 2.28 24.87
C ALA A 139 -19.73 3.02 25.89
N VAL A 140 -20.63 3.89 25.41
CA VAL A 140 -21.65 4.56 26.21
C VAL A 140 -22.87 3.67 26.32
#